data_AF-A0A2V9LFE2-F1
#
_entry.id   AF-A0A2V9LFE2-F1
#
_cell.length_a   1.000
_cell.length_b   1.000
_cell.length_c   1.000
_cell.angle_alpha   90.00
_cell.angle_beta   90.00
_cell.angle_gamma   90.00
#
_symmetry.space_group_name_H-M   'P 1'
#
loop_
_entity.id
_entity.type
_entity.pdbx_description
1 polymer ?
#
loop_
_entity_poly.entity_id
_entity_poly.type
_entity_poly.pdbx_seq_one_letter_code
_entity_poly.pdbx_strand_id
1 'polypeptide(L)'
;MSSSLPESRLKRGPRTFSRARCGPAASRCVWFLLLVTVASCLAFAWLTSHAAQQRKRGQSARQEAATAGPGKTGKSASAGRSERVQTARNLGKAYYEQGKYAEAIAEFQKVMTLGKALAADHLDLGMALMQANNLDGALGELTTAKQMEPSLTAIDYSLGILYKRELRYPDAEATLRRVVEADPSDPAAWFNLGTVYSAERKLPEALDAHQHVLRMGFGRGQNFYVASLFHTFTILTRLKRTDEAQKVLKIHERLRDKVPNLSLQNPALEGGKYGAILVAPAPARVARVGTEKLTFADITSKLRIKLVAAPLASPSEDFARDAAAHFPPSVAIGDYDGDGHPDLYLVIPAGANHLFHNNGDGTFTEVTDKAGVAGPGGSVSATFADYDNSGHASLFVAGLNGIVLLRNKGDGTFIDETEKAGLKGKSGELDSRGVLFDADDDGFLDLVVTA
;
A
#
# COMPACT_ATOMS: atom_id res chain seq x y z
N MET A 1 93.36 11.22 20.35
CA MET A 1 92.00 11.73 20.07
C MET A 1 91.79 11.60 18.56
N SER A 2 91.69 10.38 18.01
CA SER A 2 90.50 9.50 17.87
C SER A 2 89.45 10.10 16.92
N SER A 3 89.12 9.59 15.73
CA SER A 3 89.44 8.36 14.96
C SER A 3 89.01 8.63 13.50
N SER A 4 89.85 8.61 12.45
CA SER A 4 90.30 7.45 11.65
C SER A 4 89.13 6.57 11.15
N LEU A 5 88.86 6.26 9.86
CA LEU A 5 89.67 6.10 8.63
C LEU A 5 88.70 5.82 7.42
N PRO A 6 89.15 5.60 6.16
CA PRO A 6 88.58 6.20 4.93
C PRO A 6 88.42 5.21 3.73
N GLU A 7 88.34 5.76 2.51
CA GLU A 7 88.79 5.19 1.21
C GLU A 7 87.97 4.04 0.58
N SER A 8 87.81 3.88 -0.75
CA SER A 8 88.69 4.19 -1.87
C SER A 8 87.96 4.24 -3.24
N ARG A 9 88.66 4.89 -4.18
CA ARG A 9 88.37 5.13 -5.62
C ARG A 9 88.36 3.85 -6.46
N LEU A 10 87.85 3.92 -7.70
CA LEU A 10 88.66 3.61 -8.90
C LEU A 10 88.02 4.05 -10.22
N LYS A 11 88.89 4.15 -11.22
CA LYS A 11 88.88 4.99 -12.42
C LYS A 11 88.19 4.35 -13.63
N ARG A 12 87.79 5.21 -14.58
CA ARG A 12 87.26 4.86 -15.91
C ARG A 12 88.34 4.35 -16.88
N GLY A 13 87.95 3.42 -17.74
CA GLY A 13 88.54 3.07 -19.04
C GLY A 13 87.42 2.94 -20.11
N PRO A 14 87.73 2.98 -21.42
CA PRO A 14 86.94 3.68 -22.43
C PRO A 14 85.86 2.83 -23.13
N ARG A 15 84.84 3.48 -23.71
CA ARG A 15 83.84 2.86 -24.60
C ARG A 15 83.75 3.58 -25.95
N THR A 16 83.77 2.81 -27.02
CA THR A 16 83.24 3.17 -28.35
C THR A 16 81.96 2.35 -28.65
N PHE A 17 80.90 3.10 -28.98
CA PHE A 17 79.64 2.83 -29.71
C PHE A 17 79.01 1.42 -29.86
N SER A 18 77.74 1.29 -29.43
CA SER A 18 76.62 0.74 -30.23
C SER A 18 75.24 0.93 -29.55
N ARG A 19 74.26 1.40 -30.36
CA ARG A 19 72.77 1.51 -30.22
C ARG A 19 72.13 1.73 -28.83
N ALA A 20 71.45 2.87 -28.69
CA ALA A 20 70.59 3.22 -27.55
C ALA A 20 69.25 2.43 -27.55
N ARG A 21 68.89 1.85 -26.39
CA ARG A 21 67.54 1.35 -26.06
C ARG A 21 66.81 2.41 -25.21
N CYS A 22 65.61 2.81 -25.60
CA CYS A 22 64.70 3.61 -24.77
C CYS A 22 64.04 2.74 -23.68
N GLY A 23 63.98 3.28 -22.46
CA GLY A 23 63.38 2.65 -21.28
C GLY A 23 61.89 3.02 -21.06
N PRO A 24 61.24 2.40 -20.06
CA PRO A 24 59.78 2.21 -19.97
C PRO A 24 58.95 3.43 -19.49
N ALA A 25 59.52 4.62 -19.42
CA ALA A 25 58.80 5.82 -18.97
C ALA A 25 57.96 6.50 -20.08
N ALA A 26 58.33 6.32 -21.36
CA ALA A 26 57.63 6.97 -22.47
C ALA A 26 56.28 6.32 -22.82
N SER A 27 56.13 5.00 -22.68
CA SER A 27 54.87 4.31 -22.99
C SER A 27 53.74 4.66 -22.00
N ARG A 28 54.05 4.91 -20.71
CA ARG A 28 53.00 5.20 -19.72
C ARG A 28 52.35 6.58 -19.91
N CYS A 29 53.08 7.59 -20.39
CA CYS A 29 52.50 8.90 -20.71
C CYS A 29 51.61 8.86 -21.97
N VAL A 30 52.01 8.10 -22.99
CA VAL A 30 51.22 8.00 -24.25
C VAL A 30 49.88 7.31 -24.01
N TRP A 31 49.84 6.26 -23.18
CA TRP A 31 48.59 5.58 -22.83
C TRP A 31 47.66 6.41 -21.94
N PHE A 32 48.21 7.24 -21.03
CA PHE A 32 47.41 8.11 -20.17
C PHE A 32 46.78 9.27 -20.96
N LEU A 33 47.53 9.87 -21.89
CA LEU A 33 47.00 10.91 -22.79
C LEU A 33 45.93 10.36 -23.74
N LEU A 34 46.11 9.14 -24.28
CA LEU A 34 45.10 8.50 -25.14
C LEU A 34 43.79 8.20 -24.39
N LEU A 35 43.87 7.69 -23.16
CA LEU A 35 42.69 7.40 -22.32
C LEU A 35 41.92 8.66 -21.96
N VAL A 36 42.60 9.76 -21.65
CA VAL A 36 41.95 11.04 -21.35
C VAL A 36 41.27 11.60 -22.60
N THR A 37 41.91 11.54 -23.78
CA THR A 37 41.27 12.00 -25.02
C THR A 37 40.05 11.15 -25.43
N VAL A 38 40.11 9.83 -25.26
CA VAL A 38 38.96 8.94 -25.58
C VAL A 38 37.80 9.18 -24.61
N ALA A 39 38.08 9.38 -23.32
CA ALA A 39 37.06 9.70 -22.32
C ALA A 39 36.40 11.07 -22.60
N SER A 40 37.19 12.07 -22.99
CA SER A 40 36.65 13.39 -23.37
C SER A 40 35.81 13.33 -24.66
N CYS A 41 36.20 12.55 -25.66
CA CYS A 41 35.42 12.36 -26.88
C CYS A 41 34.09 11.62 -26.61
N LEU A 42 34.08 10.60 -25.75
CA LEU A 42 32.86 9.88 -25.36
C LEU A 42 31.92 10.75 -24.54
N ALA A 43 32.44 11.57 -23.61
CA ALA A 43 31.63 12.51 -22.84
C ALA A 43 31.00 13.58 -23.75
N PHE A 44 31.75 14.10 -24.72
CA PHE A 44 31.24 15.09 -25.68
C PHE A 44 30.19 14.49 -26.62
N ALA A 45 30.42 13.28 -27.12
CA ALA A 45 29.44 12.55 -27.94
C ALA A 45 28.15 12.27 -27.15
N TRP A 46 28.25 11.87 -25.89
CA TRP A 46 27.09 11.65 -25.03
C TRP A 46 26.31 12.94 -24.75
N LEU A 47 26.99 14.04 -24.44
CA LEU A 47 26.37 15.36 -24.24
C LEU A 47 25.64 15.87 -25.50
N THR A 48 26.25 15.71 -26.69
CA THR A 48 25.61 16.12 -27.95
C THR A 48 24.39 15.25 -28.31
N SER A 49 24.46 13.95 -28.04
CA SER A 49 23.34 13.02 -28.22
C SER A 49 22.20 13.31 -27.24
N HIS A 50 22.52 13.57 -25.97
CA HIS A 50 21.53 13.96 -24.96
C HIS A 50 20.85 15.29 -25.30
N ALA A 51 21.62 16.29 -25.76
CA ALA A 51 21.09 17.58 -26.17
C ALA A 51 20.19 17.47 -27.42
N ALA A 52 20.56 16.62 -28.39
CA ALA A 52 19.73 16.36 -29.57
C ALA A 52 18.43 15.63 -29.21
N GLN A 53 18.47 14.70 -28.25
CA GLN A 53 17.31 13.95 -27.78
C GLN A 53 16.34 14.82 -26.95
N GLN A 54 16.89 15.74 -26.14
CA GLN A 54 16.12 16.76 -25.42
C GLN A 54 15.44 17.74 -26.39
N ARG A 55 16.12 18.17 -27.45
CA ARG A 55 15.50 19.04 -28.49
C ARG A 55 14.38 18.33 -29.24
N LYS A 56 14.55 17.06 -29.63
CA LYS A 56 13.48 16.27 -30.26
C LYS A 56 12.26 16.08 -29.34
N ARG A 57 12.49 15.80 -28.05
CA ARG A 57 11.41 15.73 -27.04
C ARG A 57 10.70 17.07 -26.85
N GLY A 58 11.45 18.18 -26.81
CA GLY A 58 10.90 19.53 -26.70
C GLY A 58 10.09 19.96 -27.94
N GLN A 59 10.46 19.50 -29.13
CA GLN A 59 9.70 19.74 -30.37
C GLN A 59 8.43 18.89 -30.45
N SER A 60 8.50 17.61 -30.07
CA SER A 60 7.35 16.71 -29.97
C SER A 60 6.30 17.23 -28.99
N ALA A 61 6.74 17.67 -27.79
CA ALA A 61 5.86 18.24 -26.77
C ALA A 61 5.22 19.57 -27.20
N ARG A 62 5.94 20.39 -28.00
CA ARG A 62 5.38 21.62 -28.58
C ARG A 62 4.37 21.36 -29.70
N GLN A 63 4.53 20.27 -30.46
CA GLN A 63 3.55 19.84 -31.47
C GLN A 63 2.28 19.27 -30.83
N GLU A 64 2.39 18.46 -29.77
CA GLU A 64 1.23 17.95 -29.02
C GLU A 64 0.43 19.07 -28.33
N ALA A 65 1.12 20.09 -27.80
CA ALA A 65 0.47 21.26 -27.19
C ALA A 65 -0.26 22.16 -28.21
N ALA A 66 0.16 22.16 -29.48
CA ALA A 66 -0.48 22.95 -30.54
C ALA A 66 -1.74 22.30 -31.13
N THR A 67 -1.93 20.99 -30.96
CA THR A 67 -3.10 20.23 -31.45
C THR A 67 -4.24 20.10 -30.44
N ALA A 68 -4.04 20.51 -29.19
CA ALA A 68 -5.05 20.43 -28.15
C ALA A 68 -5.86 21.73 -28.06
N GLY A 69 -7.05 21.73 -28.66
CA GLY A 69 -8.00 22.85 -28.54
C GLY A 69 -8.36 23.14 -27.06
N PRO A 70 -8.63 24.41 -26.69
CA PRO A 70 -8.80 24.79 -25.30
C PRO A 70 -10.21 24.40 -24.84
N GLY A 71 -10.33 23.40 -23.96
CA GLY A 71 -11.61 23.15 -23.26
C GLY A 71 -11.85 21.78 -22.63
N LYS A 72 -11.15 20.71 -23.05
CA LYS A 72 -11.39 19.34 -22.51
C LYS A 72 -10.20 18.66 -21.83
N THR A 73 -8.99 19.20 -21.95
CA THR A 73 -7.75 18.54 -21.49
C THR A 73 -7.48 18.65 -19.98
N GLY A 74 -8.00 19.68 -19.30
CA GLY A 74 -7.69 19.94 -17.89
C GLY A 74 -8.16 18.86 -16.91
N LYS A 75 -9.39 18.35 -17.08
CA LYS A 75 -9.98 17.35 -16.17
C LYS A 75 -9.43 15.93 -16.40
N SER A 76 -9.20 15.55 -17.65
CA SER A 76 -8.60 14.24 -17.99
C SER A 76 -7.13 14.16 -17.55
N ALA A 77 -6.38 15.26 -17.70
CA ALA A 77 -5.00 15.33 -17.24
C ALA A 77 -4.88 15.32 -15.69
N SER A 78 -5.80 15.97 -14.97
CA SER A 78 -5.84 15.92 -13.50
C SER A 78 -6.25 14.54 -12.98
N ALA A 79 -7.22 13.91 -13.64
CA ALA A 79 -7.66 12.53 -13.38
C ALA A 79 -6.50 11.54 -13.48
N GLY A 80 -5.82 11.50 -14.63
CA GLY A 80 -4.66 10.61 -14.84
C GLY A 80 -3.43 11.00 -14.00
N ARG A 81 -3.41 12.18 -13.38
CA ARG A 81 -2.37 12.58 -12.41
C ARG A 81 -2.66 11.99 -11.04
N SER A 82 -3.91 12.06 -10.58
CA SER A 82 -4.34 11.47 -9.30
C SER A 82 -4.16 9.95 -9.29
N GLU A 83 -4.51 9.27 -10.38
CA GLU A 83 -4.33 7.83 -10.52
C GLU A 83 -2.85 7.44 -10.42
N ARG A 84 -1.96 8.13 -11.16
CA ARG A 84 -0.51 7.88 -11.09
C ARG A 84 0.08 8.13 -9.70
N VAL A 85 -0.43 9.12 -8.97
CA VAL A 85 -0.05 9.35 -7.56
C VAL A 85 -0.46 8.14 -6.71
N GLN A 86 -1.69 7.65 -6.87
CA GLN A 86 -2.17 6.50 -6.11
C GLN A 86 -1.40 5.22 -6.45
N THR A 87 -1.12 4.96 -7.73
CA THR A 87 -0.30 3.83 -8.16
C THR A 87 1.08 3.87 -7.52
N ALA A 88 1.73 5.05 -7.51
CA ALA A 88 3.05 5.21 -6.89
C ALA A 88 3.01 4.97 -5.37
N ARG A 89 1.99 5.45 -4.66
CA ARG A 89 1.78 5.15 -3.23
C ARG A 89 1.64 3.65 -2.96
N ASN A 90 0.74 3.00 -3.70
CA ASN A 90 0.45 1.57 -3.56
C ASN A 90 1.69 0.72 -3.85
N LEU A 91 2.43 1.05 -4.91
CA LEU A 91 3.64 0.33 -5.29
C LEU A 91 4.78 0.57 -4.28
N GLY A 92 4.94 1.81 -3.80
CA GLY A 92 5.88 2.14 -2.74
C GLY A 92 5.62 1.35 -1.45
N LYS A 93 4.36 1.27 -1.02
CA LYS A 93 3.94 0.41 0.11
C LYS A 93 4.30 -1.05 -0.13
N ALA A 94 3.95 -1.60 -1.29
CA ALA A 94 4.20 -2.99 -1.62
C ALA A 94 5.70 -3.33 -1.61
N TYR A 95 6.55 -2.43 -2.10
CA TYR A 95 8.00 -2.60 -2.04
C TYR A 95 8.54 -2.48 -0.61
N TYR A 96 8.03 -1.53 0.18
CA TYR A 96 8.43 -1.37 1.59
C TYR A 96 8.13 -2.63 2.41
N GLU A 97 6.95 -3.22 2.25
CA GLU A 97 6.56 -4.46 2.95
C GLU A 97 7.39 -5.67 2.51
N GLN A 98 7.94 -5.66 1.29
CA GLN A 98 8.88 -6.67 0.80
C GLN A 98 10.33 -6.44 1.28
N GLY A 99 10.61 -5.37 2.03
CA GLY A 99 11.96 -4.95 2.41
C GLY A 99 12.79 -4.36 1.26
N LYS A 100 12.16 -4.07 0.12
CA LYS A 100 12.78 -3.48 -1.08
C LYS A 100 12.80 -1.95 -0.97
N TYR A 101 13.57 -1.43 -0.02
CA TYR A 101 13.50 -0.03 0.37
C TYR A 101 13.97 0.93 -0.73
N ALA A 102 14.93 0.54 -1.58
CA ALA A 102 15.39 1.39 -2.68
C ALA A 102 14.29 1.61 -3.72
N GLU A 103 13.56 0.55 -4.08
CA GLU A 103 12.41 0.62 -4.98
C GLU A 103 11.25 1.38 -4.33
N ALA A 104 10.98 1.18 -3.05
CA ALA A 104 9.97 1.93 -2.31
C ALA A 104 10.25 3.43 -2.33
N ILE A 105 11.50 3.84 -2.04
CA ILE A 105 11.95 5.24 -2.09
C ILE A 105 11.71 5.83 -3.49
N ALA A 106 12.08 5.09 -4.54
CA ALA A 106 11.89 5.56 -5.91
C ALA A 106 10.41 5.82 -6.24
N GLU A 107 9.49 4.96 -5.79
CA GLU A 107 8.05 5.16 -5.98
C GLU A 107 7.50 6.33 -5.16
N PHE A 108 7.88 6.45 -3.88
CA PHE A 108 7.45 7.59 -3.05
C PHE A 108 8.00 8.93 -3.57
N GLN A 109 9.21 8.96 -4.12
CA GLN A 109 9.74 10.14 -4.79
C GLN A 109 8.91 10.53 -6.02
N LYS A 110 8.34 9.57 -6.77
CA LYS A 110 7.43 9.91 -7.87
C LYS A 110 6.21 10.67 -7.36
N VAL A 111 5.66 10.30 -6.21
CA VAL A 111 4.53 11.04 -5.59
C VAL A 111 4.86 12.53 -5.43
N MET A 112 6.07 12.85 -4.98
CA MET A 112 6.56 14.23 -4.81
C MET A 112 6.63 15.01 -6.12
N THR A 113 6.95 14.33 -7.23
CA THR A 113 7.00 14.96 -8.57
C THR A 113 5.63 15.08 -9.24
N LEU A 114 4.69 14.21 -8.85
CA LEU A 114 3.41 14.02 -9.53
C LEU A 114 2.27 14.84 -8.94
N GLY A 115 2.45 15.66 -7.89
CA GLY A 115 1.34 16.45 -7.35
C GLY A 115 1.69 17.29 -6.13
N LYS A 116 0.66 17.70 -5.38
CA LYS A 116 0.80 18.26 -4.04
C LYS A 116 0.89 17.09 -3.07
N ALA A 117 2.10 16.75 -2.66
CA ALA A 117 2.33 15.73 -1.66
C ALA A 117 1.59 16.08 -0.35
N LEU A 118 1.15 15.05 0.36
CA LEU A 118 0.55 15.13 1.69
C LEU A 118 1.64 14.96 2.76
N ALA A 119 1.34 15.34 4.01
CA ALA A 119 2.23 15.06 5.13
C ALA A 119 2.50 13.55 5.28
N ALA A 120 1.47 12.72 5.05
CA ALA A 120 1.58 11.27 5.02
C ALA A 120 2.56 10.75 3.94
N ASP A 121 2.61 11.38 2.76
CA ASP A 121 3.53 10.96 1.70
C ASP A 121 5.00 11.21 2.09
N HIS A 122 5.26 12.34 2.76
CA HIS A 122 6.58 12.66 3.32
C HIS A 122 6.94 11.73 4.49
N LEU A 123 5.96 11.37 5.33
CA LEU A 123 6.14 10.37 6.39
C LEU A 123 6.54 9.00 5.82
N ASP A 124 5.85 8.52 4.79
CA ASP A 124 6.12 7.24 4.14
C ASP A 124 7.52 7.20 3.49
N LEU A 125 7.90 8.27 2.78
CA LEU A 125 9.24 8.41 2.23
C LEU A 125 10.31 8.47 3.33
N GLY A 126 10.06 9.22 4.40
CA GLY A 126 10.95 9.30 5.56
C GLY A 126 11.17 7.94 6.24
N MET A 127 10.11 7.15 6.41
CA MET A 127 10.22 5.78 6.95
C MET A 127 11.02 4.87 6.02
N ALA A 128 10.77 4.91 4.70
CA ALA A 128 11.51 4.11 3.74
C ALA A 128 13.01 4.47 3.72
N LEU A 129 13.35 5.77 3.78
CA LEU A 129 14.73 6.26 3.91
C LEU A 129 15.38 5.78 5.20
N MET A 130 14.65 5.82 6.31
CA MET A 130 15.14 5.34 7.61
C MET A 130 15.45 3.84 7.59
N GLN A 131 14.62 3.02 6.94
CA GLN A 131 14.91 1.59 6.76
C GLN A 131 16.07 1.30 5.80
N ALA A 132 16.27 2.17 4.80
CA ALA A 132 17.46 2.15 3.95
C ALA A 132 18.72 2.73 4.63
N ASN A 133 18.65 3.06 5.93
CA ASN A 133 19.72 3.67 6.72
C ASN A 133 20.20 5.03 6.19
N ASN A 134 19.37 5.73 5.40
CA ASN A 134 19.61 7.11 4.98
C ASN A 134 18.94 8.06 5.98
N LEU A 135 19.60 8.27 7.13
CA LEU A 135 19.04 9.02 8.26
C LEU A 135 18.90 10.52 7.95
N ASP A 136 19.86 11.12 7.24
CA ASP A 136 19.80 12.54 6.85
C ASP A 136 18.60 12.82 5.93
N GLY A 137 18.39 11.96 4.93
CA GLY A 137 17.23 12.05 4.05
C GLY A 137 15.92 11.86 4.83
N ALA A 138 15.88 10.87 5.72
CA ALA A 138 14.71 10.63 6.57
C ALA A 138 14.38 11.83 7.45
N LEU A 139 15.39 12.50 8.03
CA LEU A 139 15.20 13.69 8.85
C LEU A 139 14.55 14.83 8.07
N GLY A 140 15.01 15.06 6.84
CA GLY A 140 14.44 16.10 5.96
C GLY A 140 12.96 15.86 5.66
N GLU A 141 12.61 14.63 5.29
CA GLU A 141 11.24 14.25 4.95
C GLU A 141 10.31 14.26 6.17
N LEU A 142 10.73 13.69 7.29
CA LEU A 142 9.93 13.68 8.53
C LEU A 142 9.75 15.10 9.11
N THR A 143 10.74 15.98 8.99
CA THR A 143 10.61 17.39 9.39
C THR A 143 9.61 18.12 8.50
N THR A 144 9.66 17.88 7.19
CA THR A 144 8.69 18.43 6.23
C THR A 144 7.27 17.95 6.56
N ALA A 145 7.11 16.65 6.81
CA ALA A 145 5.84 16.08 7.26
C ALA A 145 5.33 16.77 8.54
N LYS A 146 6.20 16.98 9.54
CA LYS A 146 5.85 17.63 10.81
C LYS A 146 5.40 19.09 10.63
N GLN A 147 6.01 19.81 9.71
CA GLN A 147 5.61 21.18 9.38
C GLN A 147 4.24 21.24 8.69
N MET A 148 3.94 20.25 7.84
CA MET A 148 2.67 20.17 7.13
C MET A 148 1.52 19.74 8.03
N GLU A 149 1.76 18.79 8.95
CA GLU A 149 0.73 18.27 9.85
C GLU A 149 1.29 18.05 11.27
N PRO A 150 1.37 19.11 12.10
CA PRO A 150 1.95 19.02 13.44
C PRO A 150 1.21 18.08 14.40
N SER A 151 -0.08 17.79 14.16
CA SER A 151 -0.92 16.95 15.02
C SER A 151 -0.76 15.45 14.75
N LEU A 152 -0.10 15.04 13.67
CA LEU A 152 -0.03 13.63 13.30
C LEU A 152 0.98 12.87 14.17
N THR A 153 0.48 12.11 15.15
CA THR A 153 1.28 11.35 16.14
C THR A 153 2.31 10.41 15.51
N ALA A 154 1.99 9.80 14.36
CA ALA A 154 2.90 8.91 13.65
C ALA A 154 4.23 9.58 13.27
N ILE A 155 4.21 10.89 13.00
CA ILE A 155 5.41 11.67 12.68
C ILE A 155 6.31 11.82 13.91
N ASP A 156 5.74 12.15 15.08
CA ASP A 156 6.51 12.23 16.33
C ASP A 156 7.13 10.87 16.69
N TYR A 157 6.40 9.77 16.46
CA TYR A 157 6.94 8.42 16.67
C TYR A 157 8.15 8.17 15.76
N SER A 158 8.01 8.37 14.44
CA SER A 158 9.09 8.16 13.48
C SER A 158 10.30 9.06 13.74
N LEU A 159 10.09 10.33 14.13
CA LEU A 159 11.18 11.22 14.55
C LEU A 159 11.85 10.72 15.83
N GLY A 160 11.10 10.19 16.80
CA GLY A 160 11.66 9.57 18.01
C GLY A 160 12.56 8.39 17.72
N ILE A 161 12.15 7.50 16.82
CA ILE A 161 12.98 6.38 16.37
C ILE A 161 14.22 6.88 15.62
N LEU A 162 14.06 7.86 14.73
CA LEU A 162 15.16 8.46 13.98
C LEU A 162 16.21 9.08 14.91
N TYR A 163 15.78 9.95 15.84
CA TYR A 163 16.68 10.58 16.81
C TYR A 163 17.36 9.56 17.72
N LYS A 164 16.65 8.49 18.10
CA LYS A 164 17.27 7.37 18.83
C LYS A 164 18.38 6.70 18.02
N ARG A 165 18.17 6.46 16.72
CA ARG A 165 19.19 5.90 15.80
C ARG A 165 20.38 6.85 15.59
N GLU A 166 20.14 8.16 15.59
CA GLU A 166 21.17 9.21 15.57
C GLU A 166 21.85 9.45 16.94
N LEU A 167 21.45 8.71 17.99
CA LEU A 167 21.94 8.88 19.37
C LEU A 167 21.61 10.25 20.00
N ARG A 168 20.62 10.97 19.44
CA ARG A 168 20.10 12.25 19.93
C ARG A 168 19.00 12.01 20.95
N TYR A 169 19.38 11.40 22.08
CA TYR A 169 18.41 10.93 23.08
C TYR A 169 17.48 12.00 23.66
N PRO A 170 17.93 13.24 23.94
CA PRO A 170 17.00 14.28 24.42
C PRO A 170 15.90 14.63 23.41
N ASP A 171 16.24 14.67 22.12
CA ASP A 171 15.26 14.92 21.05
C ASP A 171 14.31 13.73 20.90
N ALA A 172 14.84 12.50 21.00
CA ALA A 172 14.05 11.26 20.98
C ALA A 172 13.09 11.16 22.18
N GLU A 173 13.53 11.55 23.38
CA GLU A 173 12.67 11.63 24.56
C GLU A 173 11.52 12.60 24.30
N ALA A 174 11.82 13.82 23.86
CA ALA A 174 10.83 14.87 23.67
C ALA A 174 9.73 14.47 22.67
N THR A 175 10.08 13.80 21.58
CA THR A 175 9.09 13.31 20.60
C THR A 175 8.31 12.11 21.10
N LEU A 176 8.97 11.09 21.67
CA LEU A 176 8.30 9.88 22.17
C LEU A 176 7.38 10.18 23.37
N ARG A 177 7.71 11.18 24.20
CA ARG A 177 6.82 11.67 25.26
C ARG A 177 5.50 12.19 24.71
N ARG A 178 5.53 12.98 23.63
CA ARG A 178 4.30 13.42 22.95
C ARG A 178 3.49 12.24 22.41
N VAL A 179 4.15 11.17 21.96
CA VAL A 179 3.45 9.97 21.49
C VAL A 179 2.73 9.25 22.64
N VAL A 180 3.38 9.03 23.78
CA VAL A 180 2.72 8.36 24.93
C VAL A 180 1.67 9.25 25.59
N GLU A 181 1.76 10.58 25.47
CA GLU A 181 0.71 11.51 25.89
C GLU A 181 -0.51 11.43 24.96
N ALA A 182 -0.29 11.33 23.65
CA ALA A 182 -1.36 11.19 22.65
C ALA A 182 -2.01 9.79 22.64
N ASP A 183 -1.22 8.76 22.88
CA ASP A 183 -1.68 7.37 23.01
C ASP A 183 -0.99 6.65 24.18
N PRO A 184 -1.53 6.78 25.39
CA PRO A 184 -0.99 6.11 26.58
C PRO A 184 -1.07 4.58 26.52
N SER A 185 -1.84 4.02 25.58
CA SER A 185 -2.10 2.58 25.48
C SER A 185 -1.18 1.86 24.50
N ASP A 186 -0.26 2.58 23.83
CA ASP A 186 0.64 2.00 22.85
C ASP A 186 1.88 1.36 23.50
N PRO A 187 2.04 0.03 23.46
CA PRO A 187 3.18 -0.65 24.10
C PRO A 187 4.51 -0.31 23.42
N ALA A 188 4.50 0.00 22.12
CA ALA A 188 5.72 0.27 21.36
C ALA A 188 6.31 1.64 21.70
N ALA A 189 5.48 2.67 21.89
CA ALA A 189 5.89 4.00 22.32
C ALA A 189 6.52 3.96 23.72
N TRP A 190 5.85 3.32 24.69
CA TRP A 190 6.41 3.13 26.04
C TRP A 190 7.70 2.32 26.05
N PHE A 191 7.76 1.24 25.25
CA PHE A 191 8.97 0.45 25.11
C PHE A 191 10.14 1.29 24.59
N ASN A 192 9.95 2.01 23.47
CA ASN A 192 11.00 2.83 22.88
C ASN A 192 11.42 3.98 23.81
N LEU A 193 10.47 4.63 24.50
CA LEU A 193 10.78 5.63 25.52
C LEU A 193 11.63 5.05 26.67
N GLY A 194 11.29 3.85 27.15
CA GLY A 194 12.10 3.14 28.15
C GLY A 194 13.53 2.82 27.68
N THR A 195 13.70 2.48 26.40
CA THR A 195 15.04 2.29 25.82
C THR A 195 15.84 3.60 25.73
N VAL A 196 15.18 4.73 25.42
CA VAL A 196 15.80 6.06 25.41
C VAL A 196 16.24 6.46 26.82
N TYR A 197 15.37 6.34 27.82
CA TYR A 197 15.73 6.59 29.21
C TYR A 197 16.90 5.71 29.70
N SER A 198 16.92 4.44 29.30
CA SER A 198 18.03 3.54 29.61
C SER A 198 19.36 4.01 29.02
N ALA A 199 19.35 4.53 27.79
CA ALA A 199 20.53 5.08 27.12
C ALA A 199 21.03 6.37 27.80
N GLU A 200 20.12 7.21 28.28
CA GLU A 200 20.42 8.40 29.07
C GLU A 200 20.81 8.12 30.53
N ARG A 201 20.77 6.85 30.96
CA ARG A 201 20.99 6.41 32.35
C ARG A 201 19.94 6.90 33.36
N LYS A 202 18.77 7.30 32.89
CA LYS A 202 17.57 7.61 33.68
C LYS A 202 16.89 6.31 34.11
N LEU A 203 17.54 5.55 34.99
CA LEU A 203 17.13 4.19 35.36
C LEU A 203 15.74 4.11 36.03
N PRO A 204 15.34 5.03 36.93
CA PRO A 204 13.99 5.03 37.49
C PRO A 204 12.89 5.24 36.43
N GLU A 205 13.08 6.17 35.51
CA GLU A 205 12.15 6.50 34.44
C GLU A 205 12.08 5.36 33.41
N ALA A 206 13.22 4.76 33.08
CA ALA A 206 13.26 3.56 32.24
C ALA A 206 12.49 2.39 32.87
N LEU A 207 12.63 2.20 34.18
CA LEU A 207 11.91 1.16 34.91
C LEU A 207 10.39 1.39 34.85
N ASP A 208 9.92 2.61 35.11
CA ASP A 208 8.50 2.94 35.05
C ASP A 208 7.91 2.73 33.64
N ALA A 209 8.63 3.16 32.60
CA ALA A 209 8.20 2.99 31.21
C ALA A 209 8.03 1.50 30.83
N HIS A 210 9.02 0.65 31.16
CA HIS A 210 8.89 -0.79 30.90
C HIS A 210 7.82 -1.45 31.78
N GLN A 211 7.66 -1.03 33.05
CA GLN A 211 6.58 -1.50 33.91
C GLN A 211 5.20 -1.07 33.39
N HIS A 212 5.10 0.07 32.71
CA HIS A 212 3.88 0.50 32.02
C HIS A 212 3.48 -0.52 30.94
N VAL A 213 4.42 -0.95 30.09
CA VAL A 213 4.18 -2.03 29.11
C VAL A 213 3.74 -3.32 29.80
N LEU A 214 4.37 -3.71 30.91
CA LEU A 214 3.99 -4.92 31.65
C LEU A 214 2.57 -4.83 32.25
N ARG A 215 2.13 -3.65 32.69
CA ARG A 215 0.76 -3.43 33.19
C ARG A 215 -0.30 -3.60 32.10
N MET A 216 0.04 -3.38 30.83
CA MET A 216 -0.87 -3.61 29.70
C MET A 216 -1.20 -5.10 29.49
N GLY A 217 -0.35 -5.99 30.00
CA GLY A 217 -0.52 -7.43 29.92
C GLY A 217 -0.02 -8.06 28.61
N PHE A 218 0.18 -9.38 28.65
CA PHE A 218 0.80 -10.15 27.56
C PHE A 218 0.04 -10.08 26.22
N GLY A 219 -1.30 -9.95 26.25
CA GLY A 219 -2.12 -9.90 25.05
C GLY A 219 -1.94 -8.64 24.20
N ARG A 220 -1.61 -7.50 24.81
CA ARG A 220 -1.50 -6.19 24.16
C ARG A 220 -0.06 -5.93 23.70
N GLY A 221 0.48 -6.83 22.88
CA GLY A 221 1.83 -6.72 22.30
C GLY A 221 2.85 -7.69 22.93
N GLN A 222 2.75 -8.97 22.58
CA GLN A 222 3.59 -10.05 23.15
C GLN A 222 5.09 -9.77 23.04
N ASN A 223 5.55 -9.26 21.90
CA ASN A 223 6.96 -8.92 21.66
C ASN A 223 7.46 -7.83 22.63
N PHE A 224 6.71 -6.73 22.76
CA PHE A 224 7.04 -5.62 23.66
C PHE A 224 6.99 -6.03 25.12
N TYR A 225 6.03 -6.88 25.49
CA TYR A 225 5.90 -7.42 26.84
C TYR A 225 7.13 -8.25 27.22
N VAL A 226 7.49 -9.24 26.40
CA VAL A 226 8.64 -10.12 26.67
C VAL A 226 9.96 -9.35 26.67
N ALA A 227 10.14 -8.42 25.73
CA ALA A 227 11.31 -7.54 25.71
C ALA A 227 11.36 -6.66 26.97
N SER A 228 10.24 -6.05 27.38
CA SER A 228 10.17 -5.21 28.58
C SER A 228 10.50 -5.96 29.86
N LEU A 229 10.17 -7.26 29.95
CA LEU A 229 10.62 -8.09 31.09
C LEU A 229 12.15 -8.17 31.16
N PHE A 230 12.83 -8.37 30.03
CA PHE A 230 14.29 -8.44 29.99
C PHE A 230 14.95 -7.09 30.32
N HIS A 231 14.41 -5.99 29.78
CA HIS A 231 14.88 -4.64 30.11
C HIS A 231 14.65 -4.32 31.59
N THR A 232 13.48 -4.64 32.13
CA THR A 232 13.15 -4.50 33.57
C THR A 232 14.13 -5.27 34.44
N PHE A 233 14.44 -6.53 34.10
CA PHE A 233 15.47 -7.32 34.79
C PHE A 233 16.84 -6.62 34.80
N THR A 234 17.28 -6.15 33.64
CA THR A 234 18.58 -5.46 33.49
C THR A 234 18.64 -4.18 34.33
N ILE A 235 17.56 -3.40 34.32
CA ILE A 235 17.46 -2.14 35.08
C ILE A 235 17.43 -2.42 36.59
N LEU A 236 16.62 -3.39 37.06
CA LEU A 236 16.56 -3.77 38.47
C LEU A 236 17.91 -4.28 38.99
N THR A 237 18.65 -5.04 38.17
CA THR A 237 20.01 -5.50 38.51
C THR A 237 20.96 -4.31 38.70
N ARG A 238 20.90 -3.31 37.81
CA ARG A 238 21.69 -2.07 37.93
C ARG A 238 21.32 -1.25 39.16
N LEU A 239 20.04 -1.26 39.54
CA LEU A 239 19.52 -0.63 40.76
C LEU A 239 19.77 -1.46 42.03
N LYS A 240 20.46 -2.62 41.94
CA LYS A 240 20.72 -3.54 43.06
C LYS A 240 19.45 -4.09 43.73
N ARG A 241 18.33 -4.17 42.99
CA ARG A 241 17.04 -4.75 43.42
C ARG A 241 16.95 -6.21 43.00
N THR A 242 17.85 -7.03 43.54
CA THR A 242 18.14 -8.39 43.04
C THR A 242 16.95 -9.34 43.15
N ASP A 243 16.16 -9.27 44.23
CA ASP A 243 15.01 -10.15 44.43
C ASP A 243 13.90 -9.90 43.41
N GLU A 244 13.66 -8.63 43.07
CA GLU A 244 12.69 -8.25 42.05
C GLU A 244 13.19 -8.62 40.65
N ALA A 245 14.47 -8.41 40.38
CA ALA A 245 15.10 -8.80 39.13
C ALA A 245 14.90 -10.31 38.87
N GLN A 246 15.16 -11.15 39.87
CA GLN A 246 14.99 -12.61 39.75
C GLN A 246 13.52 -13.03 39.51
N LYS A 247 12.54 -12.34 40.12
CA LYS A 247 11.12 -12.59 39.84
C LYS A 247 10.78 -12.31 38.38
N VAL A 248 11.23 -11.17 37.85
CA VAL A 248 10.98 -10.78 36.46
C VAL A 248 11.67 -11.71 35.47
N LEU A 249 12.92 -12.11 35.75
CA LEU A 249 13.67 -13.05 34.91
C LEU A 249 12.95 -14.40 34.75
N LYS A 250 12.43 -14.96 35.86
CA LYS A 250 11.65 -16.21 35.82
C LYS A 250 10.40 -16.09 34.94
N ILE A 251 9.74 -14.92 34.91
CA ILE A 251 8.60 -14.69 34.03
C ILE A 251 9.05 -14.62 32.57
N HIS A 252 10.15 -13.91 32.29
CA HIS A 252 10.73 -13.82 30.94
C HIS A 252 11.10 -15.20 30.38
N GLU A 253 11.81 -16.03 31.16
CA GLU A 253 12.21 -17.39 30.75
C GLU A 253 11.02 -18.28 30.41
N ARG A 254 9.90 -18.16 31.13
CA ARG A 254 8.68 -18.94 30.85
C ARG A 254 7.95 -18.53 29.58
N LEU A 255 8.14 -17.28 29.13
CA LEU A 255 7.38 -16.69 28.03
C LEU A 255 8.18 -16.55 26.75
N ARG A 256 9.51 -16.38 26.81
CA ARG A 256 10.33 -16.08 25.63
C ARG A 256 10.24 -17.15 24.54
N ASP A 257 10.14 -18.42 24.93
CA ASP A 257 10.08 -19.55 23.99
C ASP A 257 8.66 -19.77 23.43
N LYS A 258 7.66 -19.05 23.96
CA LYS A 258 6.26 -19.13 23.53
C LYS A 258 5.87 -18.07 22.50
N VAL A 259 6.73 -17.08 22.26
CA VAL A 259 6.46 -16.00 21.32
C VAL A 259 7.16 -16.31 19.99
N PRO A 260 6.43 -16.74 18.94
CA PRO A 260 7.03 -17.02 17.65
C PRO A 260 7.62 -15.73 17.05
N ASN A 261 8.78 -15.84 16.39
CA ASN A 261 9.50 -14.71 15.80
C ASN A 261 9.88 -13.59 16.79
N LEU A 262 10.12 -13.92 18.07
CA LEU A 262 10.65 -12.98 19.05
C LEU A 262 12.03 -12.47 18.61
N SER A 263 12.04 -11.33 17.94
CA SER A 263 13.27 -10.57 17.71
C SER A 263 13.49 -9.65 18.89
N LEU A 264 14.50 -9.96 19.71
CA LEU A 264 15.02 -9.06 20.74
C LEU A 264 15.96 -7.99 20.15
N GLN A 265 16.14 -7.96 18.83
CA GLN A 265 16.95 -6.94 18.18
C GLN A 265 16.14 -5.64 18.06
N ASN A 266 16.73 -4.54 18.50
CA ASN A 266 16.11 -3.21 18.52
C ASN A 266 15.38 -2.81 17.21
N PRO A 267 15.90 -3.06 16.00
CA PRO A 267 15.21 -2.66 14.77
C PRO A 267 13.83 -3.27 14.57
N ALA A 268 13.60 -4.50 15.08
CA ALA A 268 12.31 -5.17 14.94
C ALA A 268 11.23 -4.63 15.89
N LEU A 269 11.64 -4.00 17.00
CA LEU A 269 10.75 -3.40 18.00
C LEU A 269 10.61 -1.88 17.84
N GLU A 270 11.31 -1.30 16.87
CA GLU A 270 11.26 0.13 16.58
C GLU A 270 10.02 0.57 15.82
N GLY A 271 9.41 -0.31 15.02
CA GLY A 271 8.29 0.08 14.17
C GLY A 271 6.98 0.26 14.93
N GLY A 272 6.64 -0.62 15.88
CA GLY A 272 5.31 -0.64 16.48
C GLY A 272 4.19 -0.64 15.43
N LYS A 273 3.05 -0.03 15.75
CA LYS A 273 1.97 0.18 14.77
C LYS A 273 2.24 1.32 13.78
N TYR A 274 3.14 2.24 14.12
CA TYR A 274 3.44 3.43 13.32
C TYR A 274 4.48 3.19 12.22
N GLY A 275 5.17 2.05 12.24
CA GLY A 275 6.13 1.65 11.21
C GLY A 275 5.51 1.01 9.97
N ALA A 276 4.18 0.85 9.95
CA ALA A 276 3.42 0.40 8.80
C ALA A 276 3.05 1.58 7.90
N ILE A 277 3.26 1.43 6.60
CA ILE A 277 2.85 2.42 5.60
C ILE A 277 1.34 2.32 5.38
N LEU A 278 0.62 3.41 5.69
CA LEU A 278 -0.82 3.53 5.53
C LEU A 278 -1.12 4.43 4.34
N VAL A 279 -1.34 3.82 3.18
CA VAL A 279 -1.70 4.56 1.98
C VAL A 279 -3.13 5.06 2.08
N ALA A 280 -3.33 6.37 1.96
CA ALA A 280 -4.66 6.95 1.89
C ALA A 280 -5.43 6.37 0.68
N PRO A 281 -6.70 5.95 0.86
CA PRO A 281 -7.50 5.45 -0.25
C PRO A 281 -7.74 6.58 -1.26
N ALA A 282 -7.78 6.22 -2.55
CA ALA A 282 -8.23 7.16 -3.56
C ALA A 282 -9.69 7.54 -3.27
N PRO A 283 -10.07 8.83 -3.36
CA PRO A 283 -11.46 9.21 -3.27
C PRO A 283 -12.22 8.55 -4.43
N ALA A 284 -13.32 7.86 -4.10
CA ALA A 284 -14.18 7.24 -5.11
C ALA A 284 -14.65 8.30 -6.11
N ARG A 285 -14.56 7.99 -7.41
CA ARG A 285 -15.20 8.81 -8.43
C ARG A 285 -16.68 8.45 -8.47
N VAL A 286 -17.50 9.34 -7.93
CA VAL A 286 -18.94 9.26 -8.19
C VAL A 286 -19.21 9.98 -9.51
N ALA A 287 -19.59 9.24 -10.55
CA ALA A 287 -20.09 9.85 -11.77
C ALA A 287 -21.36 10.66 -11.45
N ARG A 288 -21.49 11.89 -11.98
CA ARG A 288 -22.71 12.69 -11.77
C ARG A 288 -23.85 12.14 -12.61
N VAL A 289 -24.96 11.81 -11.95
CA VAL A 289 -26.22 11.38 -12.57
C VAL A 289 -26.74 12.48 -13.50
N GLY A 290 -26.66 12.22 -14.80
CA GLY A 290 -27.16 13.09 -15.87
C GLY A 290 -27.34 12.34 -17.19
N THR A 291 -27.36 11.00 -17.14
CA THR A 291 -27.51 10.13 -18.30
C THR A 291 -28.97 9.73 -18.42
N GLU A 292 -29.69 10.32 -19.38
CA GLU A 292 -31.08 9.97 -19.71
C GLU A 292 -31.26 8.50 -20.13
N LYS A 293 -30.15 7.77 -20.34
CA LYS A 293 -30.13 6.34 -20.64
C LYS A 293 -28.87 5.69 -20.07
N LEU A 294 -29.03 4.86 -19.04
CA LEU A 294 -27.96 4.03 -18.48
C LEU A 294 -28.13 2.60 -19.02
N THR A 295 -27.10 2.10 -19.70
CA THR A 295 -27.09 0.75 -20.31
C THR A 295 -25.72 0.11 -20.15
N PHE A 296 -25.68 -1.21 -20.01
CA PHE A 296 -24.45 -1.98 -20.09
C PHE A 296 -23.96 -2.08 -21.55
N ALA A 297 -22.65 -1.94 -21.73
CA ALA A 297 -21.96 -2.15 -23.00
C ALA A 297 -20.85 -3.19 -22.83
N ASP A 298 -20.65 -4.04 -23.83
CA ASP A 298 -19.56 -5.02 -23.79
C ASP A 298 -18.19 -4.32 -23.97
N ILE A 299 -17.42 -4.27 -22.88
CA ILE A 299 -16.06 -3.73 -22.85
C ILE A 299 -14.98 -4.81 -22.70
N THR A 300 -15.34 -6.10 -22.83
CA THR A 300 -14.45 -7.24 -22.60
C THR A 300 -13.16 -7.13 -23.44
N SER A 301 -13.28 -6.70 -24.70
CA SER A 301 -12.14 -6.48 -25.61
C SER A 301 -11.25 -5.32 -25.19
N LYS A 302 -11.82 -4.22 -24.68
CA LYS A 302 -11.08 -3.05 -24.14
C LYS A 302 -10.26 -3.46 -22.93
N LEU A 303 -10.84 -4.27 -22.04
CA LEU A 303 -10.20 -4.81 -20.84
C LEU A 303 -9.23 -5.97 -21.14
N ARG A 304 -9.16 -6.44 -22.39
CA ARG A 304 -8.33 -7.58 -22.82
C ARG A 304 -8.65 -8.87 -22.06
N ILE A 305 -9.88 -9.01 -21.59
CA ILE A 305 -10.37 -10.23 -20.96
C ILE A 305 -10.69 -11.22 -22.10
N LYS A 306 -10.21 -12.46 -21.96
CA LYS A 306 -10.54 -13.55 -22.88
C LYS A 306 -11.23 -14.65 -22.07
N LEU A 307 -12.55 -14.72 -22.17
CA LEU A 307 -13.33 -15.82 -21.60
C LEU A 307 -13.35 -16.96 -22.63
N VAL A 308 -12.86 -18.12 -22.24
CA VAL A 308 -12.99 -19.34 -23.06
C VAL A 308 -14.35 -19.94 -22.73
N ALA A 309 -15.30 -19.81 -23.65
CA ALA A 309 -16.57 -20.50 -23.51
C ALA A 309 -16.32 -22.02 -23.52
N ALA A 310 -16.82 -22.73 -22.50
CA ALA A 310 -16.86 -24.18 -22.55
C ALA A 310 -17.77 -24.61 -23.72
N PRO A 311 -17.42 -25.63 -24.51
CA PRO A 311 -18.19 -26.06 -25.68
C PRO A 311 -19.47 -26.81 -25.32
N LEU A 312 -20.10 -26.52 -24.18
CA LEU A 312 -21.37 -27.12 -23.81
C LEU A 312 -22.43 -26.66 -24.81
N ALA A 313 -23.11 -27.63 -25.42
CA ALA A 313 -24.30 -27.36 -26.22
C ALA A 313 -25.28 -26.57 -25.35
N SER A 314 -25.85 -25.48 -25.88
CA SER A 314 -26.91 -24.75 -25.19
C SER A 314 -28.01 -25.74 -24.81
N PRO A 315 -28.21 -26.02 -23.51
CA PRO A 315 -29.19 -27.01 -23.11
C PRO A 315 -30.59 -26.56 -23.52
N SER A 316 -31.53 -27.50 -23.64
CA SER A 316 -32.93 -27.12 -23.76
C SER A 316 -33.37 -26.32 -22.53
N GLU A 317 -34.35 -25.44 -22.70
CA GLU A 317 -34.88 -24.65 -21.60
C GLU A 317 -35.39 -25.54 -20.44
N ASP A 318 -36.02 -26.67 -20.78
CA ASP A 318 -36.49 -27.65 -19.78
C ASP A 318 -35.33 -28.22 -18.95
N PHE A 319 -34.20 -28.55 -19.58
CA PHE A 319 -33.02 -29.03 -18.88
C PHE A 319 -32.43 -27.93 -18.00
N ALA A 320 -32.31 -26.71 -18.52
CA ALA A 320 -31.77 -25.58 -17.75
C ALA A 320 -32.65 -25.27 -16.52
N ARG A 321 -33.97 -25.36 -16.68
CA ARG A 321 -34.95 -25.18 -15.60
C ARG A 321 -34.85 -26.26 -14.53
N ASP A 322 -34.72 -27.52 -14.94
CA ASP A 322 -34.49 -28.64 -14.02
C ASP A 322 -33.15 -28.49 -13.29
N ALA A 323 -32.08 -28.15 -14.02
CA ALA A 323 -30.76 -27.93 -13.46
C ALA A 323 -30.75 -26.79 -12.43
N ALA A 324 -31.41 -25.66 -12.72
CA ALA A 324 -31.53 -24.54 -11.80
C ALA A 324 -32.14 -24.95 -10.46
N ALA A 325 -33.18 -25.79 -10.46
CA ALA A 325 -33.85 -26.27 -9.25
C ALA A 325 -32.94 -27.09 -8.31
N HIS A 326 -31.83 -27.63 -8.82
CA HIS A 326 -30.85 -28.41 -8.05
C HIS A 326 -29.72 -27.56 -7.46
N PHE A 327 -29.66 -26.26 -7.75
CA PHE A 327 -28.73 -25.37 -7.07
C PHE A 327 -29.14 -25.19 -5.60
N PRO A 328 -28.17 -25.06 -4.68
CA PRO A 328 -28.47 -24.72 -3.30
C PRO A 328 -29.04 -23.30 -3.21
N PRO A 329 -29.91 -23.01 -2.22
CA PRO A 329 -30.34 -21.64 -1.93
C PRO A 329 -29.16 -20.68 -1.71
N SER A 330 -29.38 -19.41 -2.03
CA SER A 330 -28.38 -18.36 -1.88
C SER A 330 -28.92 -17.19 -1.05
N VAL A 331 -28.02 -16.37 -0.52
CA VAL A 331 -28.36 -15.15 0.21
C VAL A 331 -27.53 -13.99 -0.31
N ALA A 332 -28.20 -12.85 -0.52
CA ALA A 332 -27.57 -11.55 -0.73
C ALA A 332 -27.89 -10.65 0.45
N ILE A 333 -26.92 -9.79 0.81
CA ILE A 333 -27.04 -8.83 1.90
C ILE A 333 -26.86 -7.45 1.31
N GLY A 334 -27.76 -6.52 1.65
CA GLY A 334 -27.70 -5.13 1.20
C GLY A 334 -28.72 -4.29 1.96
N ASP A 335 -28.40 -3.02 2.16
CA ASP A 335 -29.32 -2.02 2.73
C ASP A 335 -30.17 -1.48 1.58
N TYR A 336 -31.38 -2.03 1.41
CA TYR A 336 -32.20 -1.71 0.22
C TYR A 336 -33.03 -0.44 0.39
N ASP A 337 -33.34 -0.02 1.63
CA ASP A 337 -34.14 1.17 1.90
C ASP A 337 -33.32 2.35 2.47
N GLY A 338 -32.03 2.15 2.72
CA GLY A 338 -31.07 3.17 3.11
C GLY A 338 -31.17 3.56 4.58
N ASP A 339 -31.71 2.69 5.43
CA ASP A 339 -31.90 2.96 6.86
C ASP A 339 -30.63 2.70 7.70
N GLY A 340 -29.57 2.17 7.08
CA GLY A 340 -28.30 1.84 7.73
C GLY A 340 -28.26 0.44 8.36
N HIS A 341 -29.31 -0.36 8.18
CA HIS A 341 -29.39 -1.75 8.63
C HIS A 341 -29.35 -2.69 7.40
N PRO A 342 -28.45 -3.70 7.38
CA PRO A 342 -28.37 -4.60 6.25
C PRO A 342 -29.56 -5.56 6.23
N ASP A 343 -30.22 -5.66 5.08
CA ASP A 343 -31.36 -6.55 4.80
C ASP A 343 -30.92 -7.86 4.11
N LEU A 344 -31.83 -8.83 4.04
CA LEU A 344 -31.56 -10.15 3.45
C LEU A 344 -32.46 -10.42 2.24
N TYR A 345 -31.85 -10.78 1.12
CA TYR A 345 -32.55 -11.35 -0.02
C TYR A 345 -32.18 -12.83 -0.18
N LEU A 346 -33.16 -13.72 0.03
CA LEU A 346 -33.02 -15.16 -0.12
C LEU A 346 -33.42 -15.59 -1.52
N VAL A 347 -32.51 -16.28 -2.19
CA VAL A 347 -32.72 -16.87 -3.50
C VAL A 347 -33.11 -18.33 -3.33
N ILE A 348 -34.28 -18.71 -3.86
CA ILE A 348 -34.81 -20.07 -3.78
C ILE A 348 -34.91 -20.63 -5.20
N PRO A 349 -33.97 -21.48 -5.65
CA PRO A 349 -33.91 -21.87 -7.06
C PRO A 349 -35.14 -22.59 -7.60
N ALA A 350 -35.80 -23.40 -6.77
CA ALA A 350 -37.03 -24.11 -7.11
C ALA A 350 -38.32 -23.35 -6.71
N GLY A 351 -38.24 -22.05 -6.36
CA GLY A 351 -39.37 -21.31 -5.81
C GLY A 351 -39.26 -19.79 -5.97
N ALA A 352 -40.11 -19.07 -5.25
CA ALA A 352 -40.03 -17.61 -5.17
C ALA A 352 -38.88 -17.18 -4.26
N ASN A 353 -38.23 -16.08 -4.61
CA ASN A 353 -37.23 -15.44 -3.75
C ASN A 353 -37.93 -14.62 -2.66
N HIS A 354 -37.21 -14.29 -1.59
CA HIS A 354 -37.77 -13.57 -0.45
C HIS A 354 -36.89 -12.40 -0.03
N LEU A 355 -37.50 -11.24 0.28
CA LEU A 355 -36.81 -10.09 0.85
C LEU A 355 -37.25 -9.86 2.29
N PHE A 356 -36.29 -9.74 3.19
CA PHE A 356 -36.49 -9.52 4.62
C PHE A 356 -35.85 -8.20 5.03
N HIS A 357 -36.68 -7.26 5.46
CA HIS A 357 -36.25 -5.99 6.03
C HIS A 357 -35.74 -6.18 7.46
N ASN A 358 -34.59 -5.60 7.78
CA ASN A 358 -33.99 -5.64 9.11
C ASN A 358 -34.55 -4.52 9.99
N ASN A 359 -35.30 -4.88 11.03
CA ASN A 359 -35.97 -3.91 11.90
C ASN A 359 -35.01 -3.14 12.84
N GLY A 360 -33.69 -3.41 12.80
CA GLY A 360 -32.68 -2.78 13.65
C GLY A 360 -32.62 -3.29 15.11
N ASP A 361 -33.56 -4.15 15.50
CA ASP A 361 -33.67 -4.75 16.84
C ASP A 361 -33.27 -6.24 16.89
N GLY A 362 -32.67 -6.74 15.80
CA GLY A 362 -32.31 -8.15 15.63
C GLY A 362 -33.43 -9.02 15.07
N THR A 363 -34.58 -8.44 14.70
CA THR A 363 -35.68 -9.13 14.01
C THR A 363 -35.80 -8.71 12.55
N PHE A 364 -36.51 -9.53 11.76
CA PHE A 364 -36.72 -9.30 10.33
C PHE A 364 -38.20 -9.37 9.96
N THR A 365 -38.60 -8.53 9.01
CA THR A 365 -39.95 -8.50 8.45
C THR A 365 -39.91 -8.89 6.97
N GLU A 366 -40.67 -9.91 6.56
CA GLU A 366 -40.76 -10.25 5.14
C GLU A 366 -41.56 -9.18 4.38
N VAL A 367 -40.96 -8.64 3.31
CA VAL A 367 -41.52 -7.55 2.49
C VAL A 367 -41.57 -7.90 1.00
N THR A 368 -41.35 -9.17 0.65
CA THR A 368 -41.24 -9.69 -0.73
C THR A 368 -42.31 -9.15 -1.69
N ASP A 369 -43.59 -9.31 -1.34
CA ASP A 369 -44.71 -8.91 -2.19
C ASP A 369 -44.82 -7.39 -2.32
N LYS A 370 -44.56 -6.67 -1.22
CA LYS A 370 -44.58 -5.20 -1.19
C LYS A 370 -43.46 -4.63 -2.07
N ALA A 371 -42.29 -5.25 -2.04
CA ALA A 371 -41.11 -4.83 -2.79
C ALA A 371 -41.15 -5.26 -4.27
N GLY A 372 -41.92 -6.31 -4.60
CA GLY A 372 -42.09 -6.80 -5.98
C GLY A 372 -40.91 -7.65 -6.48
N VAL A 373 -40.24 -8.39 -5.59
CA VAL A 373 -38.94 -9.04 -5.88
C VAL A 373 -38.96 -10.57 -5.82
N ALA A 374 -40.14 -11.19 -5.74
CA ALA A 374 -40.29 -12.65 -5.67
C ALA A 374 -39.68 -13.38 -6.89
N GLY A 375 -39.93 -12.85 -8.09
CA GLY A 375 -39.53 -13.49 -9.34
C GLY A 375 -40.31 -14.79 -9.66
N PRO A 376 -40.14 -15.35 -10.87
CA PRO A 376 -40.88 -16.54 -11.32
C PRO A 376 -40.24 -17.88 -10.91
N GLY A 377 -39.12 -17.85 -10.17
CA GLY A 377 -38.26 -19.01 -9.87
C GLY A 377 -37.18 -19.28 -10.94
N GLY A 378 -36.29 -20.23 -10.67
CA GLY A 378 -35.12 -20.50 -11.50
C GLY A 378 -33.93 -19.56 -11.23
N SER A 379 -33.99 -18.76 -10.17
CA SER A 379 -32.89 -17.91 -9.71
C SER A 379 -31.83 -18.74 -8.98
N VAL A 380 -30.55 -18.45 -9.18
CA VAL A 380 -29.43 -19.19 -8.57
C VAL A 380 -28.66 -18.33 -7.57
N SER A 381 -28.47 -17.05 -7.85
CA SER A 381 -27.81 -16.12 -6.93
C SER A 381 -28.29 -14.69 -7.16
N ALA A 382 -27.96 -13.80 -6.23
CA ALA A 382 -28.24 -12.38 -6.36
C ALA A 382 -27.13 -11.52 -5.75
N THR A 383 -27.03 -10.28 -6.22
CA THR A 383 -26.10 -9.27 -5.71
C THR A 383 -26.80 -7.91 -5.65
N PHE A 384 -26.63 -7.19 -4.54
CA PHE A 384 -27.03 -5.78 -4.43
C PHE A 384 -25.92 -4.87 -4.96
N ALA A 385 -26.29 -3.88 -5.79
CA ALA A 385 -25.36 -2.89 -6.31
C ALA A 385 -26.07 -1.59 -6.73
N ASP A 386 -25.50 -0.45 -6.35
CA ASP A 386 -25.91 0.88 -6.83
C ASP A 386 -25.24 1.21 -8.17
N TYR A 387 -25.64 0.49 -9.22
CA TYR A 387 -25.02 0.60 -10.54
C TYR A 387 -25.31 1.93 -11.24
N ASP A 388 -26.36 2.64 -10.82
CA ASP A 388 -26.81 3.91 -11.40
C ASP A 388 -26.41 5.14 -10.58
N ASN A 389 -25.64 4.95 -9.50
CA ASN A 389 -25.23 5.99 -8.55
C ASN A 389 -26.42 6.79 -8.01
N SER A 390 -27.57 6.15 -7.85
CA SER A 390 -28.78 6.78 -7.32
C SER A 390 -28.75 6.90 -5.80
N GLY A 391 -27.84 6.18 -5.14
CA GLY A 391 -27.83 6.00 -3.69
C GLY A 391 -28.74 4.85 -3.23
N HIS A 392 -29.38 4.12 -4.15
CA HIS A 392 -30.30 3.03 -3.84
C HIS A 392 -29.85 1.74 -4.53
N ALA A 393 -29.36 0.79 -3.73
CA ALA A 393 -28.85 -0.47 -4.26
C ALA A 393 -29.96 -1.24 -5.01
N SER A 394 -29.69 -1.56 -6.27
CA SER A 394 -30.53 -2.40 -7.13
C SER A 394 -30.12 -3.86 -7.04
N LEU A 395 -30.98 -4.78 -7.46
CA LEU A 395 -30.75 -6.21 -7.35
C LEU A 395 -30.47 -6.83 -8.73
N PHE A 396 -29.35 -7.56 -8.82
CA PHE A 396 -28.97 -8.36 -9.99
C PHE A 396 -29.15 -9.83 -9.64
N VAL A 397 -30.14 -10.49 -10.22
CA VAL A 397 -30.51 -11.88 -9.94
C VAL A 397 -30.05 -12.76 -11.10
N ALA A 398 -29.07 -13.63 -10.86
CA ALA A 398 -28.59 -14.61 -11.82
C ALA A 398 -29.50 -15.84 -11.81
N GLY A 399 -29.77 -16.41 -12.97
CA GLY A 399 -30.48 -17.68 -13.05
C GLY A 399 -30.84 -18.07 -14.47
N LEU A 400 -31.96 -18.77 -14.59
CA LEU A 400 -32.50 -19.21 -15.87
C LEU A 400 -32.80 -18.01 -16.77
N ASN A 401 -32.40 -18.13 -18.03
CA ASN A 401 -32.52 -17.11 -19.07
C ASN A 401 -31.75 -15.82 -18.78
N GLY A 402 -30.68 -15.91 -17.98
CA GLY A 402 -29.70 -14.86 -17.77
C GLY A 402 -29.86 -14.07 -16.45
N ILE A 403 -29.23 -12.90 -16.39
CA ILE A 403 -29.37 -11.94 -15.28
C ILE A 403 -30.65 -11.11 -15.45
N VAL A 404 -31.45 -11.04 -14.37
CA VAL A 404 -32.55 -10.09 -14.19
C VAL A 404 -32.07 -8.92 -13.34
N LEU A 405 -32.27 -7.69 -13.83
CA LEU A 405 -32.01 -6.45 -13.10
C LEU A 405 -33.32 -5.86 -12.58
N LEU A 406 -33.48 -5.90 -11.25
CA LEU A 406 -34.54 -5.21 -10.54
C LEU A 406 -33.97 -3.88 -10.01
N ARG A 407 -34.30 -2.76 -10.65
CA ARG A 407 -33.86 -1.43 -10.25
C ARG A 407 -34.64 -0.95 -9.04
N ASN A 408 -33.94 -0.50 -8.00
CA ASN A 408 -34.55 0.07 -6.82
C ASN A 408 -35.09 1.48 -7.11
N LYS A 409 -36.35 1.75 -6.76
CA LYS A 409 -37.01 3.04 -6.99
C LYS A 409 -36.73 4.07 -5.88
N GLY A 410 -36.10 3.66 -4.78
CA GLY A 410 -35.85 4.50 -3.61
C GLY A 410 -37.06 4.64 -2.67
N ASP A 411 -38.16 3.97 -2.96
CA ASP A 411 -39.39 3.93 -2.14
C ASP A 411 -39.63 2.54 -1.51
N GLY A 412 -38.60 1.70 -1.50
CA GLY A 412 -38.66 0.30 -1.04
C GLY A 412 -39.28 -0.67 -2.04
N THR A 413 -39.56 -0.23 -3.27
CA THR A 413 -40.05 -1.08 -4.36
C THR A 413 -39.06 -1.17 -5.51
N PHE A 414 -39.15 -2.26 -6.28
CA PHE A 414 -38.28 -2.52 -7.41
C PHE A 414 -39.06 -2.57 -8.72
N ILE A 415 -38.37 -2.27 -9.83
CA ILE A 415 -38.90 -2.41 -11.18
C ILE A 415 -37.90 -3.16 -12.06
N ASP A 416 -38.39 -4.13 -12.83
CA ASP A 416 -37.56 -4.84 -13.82
C ASP A 416 -37.14 -3.87 -14.93
N GLU A 417 -35.83 -3.61 -15.01
CA GLU A 417 -35.22 -2.79 -16.08
C GLU A 417 -34.20 -3.59 -16.89
N THR A 418 -34.25 -4.92 -16.86
CA THR A 418 -33.29 -5.82 -17.53
C THR A 418 -33.09 -5.44 -19.00
N GLU A 419 -34.18 -5.42 -19.79
CA GLU A 419 -34.10 -5.10 -21.21
C GLU A 419 -33.72 -3.63 -21.46
N LYS A 420 -34.21 -2.72 -20.61
CA LYS A 420 -33.95 -1.27 -20.72
C LYS A 420 -32.48 -0.95 -20.48
N ALA A 421 -31.83 -1.68 -19.56
CA ALA A 421 -30.40 -1.61 -19.29
C ALA A 421 -29.54 -2.32 -20.36
N GLY A 422 -30.17 -2.96 -21.35
CA GLY A 422 -29.49 -3.64 -22.45
C GLY A 422 -29.02 -5.06 -22.12
N LEU A 423 -29.40 -5.60 -20.95
CA LEU A 423 -29.13 -6.99 -20.60
C LEU A 423 -30.11 -7.90 -21.34
N LYS A 424 -29.59 -8.97 -21.93
CA LYS A 424 -30.37 -9.93 -22.72
C LYS A 424 -29.80 -11.32 -22.48
N GLY A 425 -30.52 -12.15 -21.73
CA GLY A 425 -30.22 -13.57 -21.68
C GLY A 425 -30.86 -14.33 -22.85
N LYS A 426 -30.41 -15.56 -23.04
CA LYS A 426 -30.91 -16.48 -24.06
C LYS A 426 -31.78 -17.55 -23.41
N SER A 427 -32.77 -18.06 -24.14
CA SER A 427 -33.54 -19.22 -23.69
C SER A 427 -32.59 -20.40 -23.42
N GLY A 428 -32.68 -20.98 -22.23
CA GLY A 428 -31.83 -22.08 -21.78
C GLY A 428 -30.43 -21.66 -21.29
N GLU A 429 -30.09 -20.37 -21.30
CA GLU A 429 -28.92 -19.86 -20.59
C GLU A 429 -29.16 -19.98 -19.07
N LEU A 430 -28.12 -20.35 -18.33
CA LEU A 430 -28.20 -20.49 -16.88
C LEU A 430 -27.03 -19.73 -16.26
N ASP A 431 -27.29 -18.50 -15.83
CA ASP A 431 -26.28 -17.68 -15.17
C ASP A 431 -26.18 -18.08 -13.69
N SER A 432 -24.96 -18.37 -13.25
CA SER A 432 -24.68 -18.79 -11.88
C SER A 432 -24.34 -17.62 -10.96
N ARG A 433 -23.71 -16.55 -11.48
CA ARG A 433 -23.28 -15.40 -10.66
C ARG A 433 -23.08 -14.13 -11.46
N GLY A 434 -23.48 -12.99 -10.87
CA GLY A 434 -23.14 -11.64 -11.33
C GLY A 434 -22.32 -10.90 -10.27
N VAL A 435 -21.18 -10.32 -10.67
CA VAL A 435 -20.33 -9.48 -9.82
C VAL A 435 -20.22 -8.11 -10.45
N LEU A 436 -20.37 -7.07 -9.62
CA LEU A 436 -20.28 -5.68 -10.02
C LEU A 436 -19.06 -5.00 -9.41
N PHE A 437 -18.28 -4.29 -10.24
CA PHE A 437 -17.14 -3.46 -9.82
C PHE A 437 -16.81 -2.47 -10.92
N ASP A 438 -16.23 -1.32 -10.59
CA ASP A 438 -15.76 -0.36 -11.59
C ASP A 438 -14.41 -0.85 -12.16
N ALA A 439 -14.42 -1.44 -13.36
CA ALA A 439 -13.26 -2.08 -13.95
C ALA A 439 -12.34 -1.09 -14.67
N ASP A 440 -12.84 0.10 -15.03
CA ASP A 440 -12.10 1.10 -15.80
C ASP A 440 -12.02 2.52 -15.19
N ASP A 441 -12.41 2.65 -13.91
CA ASP A 441 -12.42 3.89 -13.10
C ASP A 441 -13.26 5.01 -13.73
N ASP A 442 -14.33 4.65 -14.45
CA ASP A 442 -15.25 5.62 -15.04
C ASP A 442 -16.34 6.12 -14.07
N GLY A 443 -16.43 5.48 -12.91
CA GLY A 443 -17.38 5.79 -11.83
C GLY A 443 -18.73 5.11 -11.96
N PHE A 444 -18.91 4.19 -12.92
CA PHE A 444 -20.04 3.27 -12.98
C PHE A 444 -19.58 1.84 -12.74
N LEU A 445 -20.48 1.00 -12.22
CA LEU A 445 -20.16 -0.41 -11.98
C LEU A 445 -20.30 -1.21 -13.27
N ASP A 446 -19.26 -1.97 -13.62
CA ASP A 446 -19.28 -2.98 -14.66
C ASP A 446 -19.79 -4.31 -14.13
N LEU A 447 -20.54 -5.05 -14.94
CA LEU A 447 -21.08 -6.37 -14.61
C LEU A 447 -20.26 -7.47 -15.31
N VAL A 448 -19.75 -8.41 -14.52
CA VAL A 448 -19.19 -9.68 -15.01
C VAL A 448 -20.11 -10.83 -14.59
N VAL A 449 -20.47 -11.66 -15.56
CA VAL A 449 -21.40 -12.79 -15.38
C VAL A 449 -20.70 -14.10 -15.67
N THR A 450 -20.98 -15.12 -14.86
CA THR A 450 -20.61 -16.50 -15.14
C THR A 450 -21.85 -17.32 -15.41
N ALA A 451 -21.85 -18.04 -16.54
CA ALA A 451 -22.86 -19.04 -16.91
C ALA A 451 -22.36 -20.44 -16.59
#